data_AF-A0A660YRG0-F1
#
_entry.id   AF-A0A660YRG0-F1
#
_cell.length_a   1.000
_cell.length_b   1.000
_cell.length_c   1.000
_cell.angle_alpha   90.00
_cell.angle_beta   90.00
_cell.angle_gamma   90.00
#
_symmetry.space_group_name_H-M   'P 1'
#
loop_
_entity.id
_entity.type
_entity.pdbx_description
1 polymer ?
#
loop_
_entity_poly.entity_id
_entity_poly.type
_entity_poly.pdbx_seq_one_letter_code
_entity_poly.pdbx_strand_id
1 'polypeptide(L)'
;MIPVVMGEQNYDYSDSLGETLAKLLRHQQALVVASSDLSHYYPATEAERLDEIVQQRLKDFDYEGLWDDIELRRCEACGAGPIVAAMIAAKKMGANKSSVLMYRHSGDVTGDRTAVVGYLAAAFYKG
;
A
#
# COMPACT_ATOMS: atom_id res chain seq x y z
N MET A 1 10.50 -14.23 11.21
CA MET A 1 9.83 -13.61 10.05
C MET A 1 9.04 -14.70 9.34
N ILE A 2 7.82 -14.43 8.90
CA ILE A 2 7.00 -15.35 8.11
C ILE A 2 6.76 -14.69 6.75
N PRO A 3 7.41 -15.17 5.67
CA PRO A 3 7.16 -14.64 4.33
C PRO A 3 5.83 -15.17 3.79
N VAL A 4 5.05 -14.29 3.16
CA VAL A 4 3.81 -14.63 2.44
C VAL A 4 3.89 -14.02 1.07
N VAL A 5 3.66 -14.82 0.03
CA VAL A 5 3.70 -14.38 -1.36
C VAL A 5 2.27 -14.35 -1.90
N MET A 6 1.86 -13.22 -2.47
CA MET A 6 0.58 -13.08 -3.16
C MET A 6 0.86 -13.02 -4.66
N GLY A 7 0.52 -14.10 -5.36
CA GLY A 7 0.68 -14.19 -6.81
C GLY A 7 -0.44 -13.44 -7.52
N GLU A 8 -1.66 -13.97 -7.45
CA GLU A 8 -2.85 -13.27 -7.90
C GLU A 8 -3.29 -12.26 -6.84
N GLN A 9 -3.49 -11.02 -7.27
CA GLN A 9 -3.94 -9.91 -6.43
C GLN A 9 -5.32 -9.50 -6.92
N ASN A 10 -6.35 -9.85 -6.16
CA ASN A 10 -7.72 -9.35 -6.33
C ASN A 10 -8.29 -8.94 -4.95
N TYR A 11 -9.43 -8.26 -4.92
CA TYR A 11 -10.02 -7.78 -3.68
C TYR A 11 -10.33 -8.92 -2.72
N ASP A 12 -10.99 -9.98 -3.20
CA ASP A 12 -11.44 -11.10 -2.38
C ASP A 12 -10.27 -11.80 -1.70
N TYR A 13 -9.14 -11.97 -2.38
CA TYR A 13 -7.93 -12.56 -1.81
C TYR A 13 -7.24 -11.62 -0.82
N SER A 14 -7.27 -10.32 -1.09
CA SER A 14 -6.72 -9.30 -0.19
C SER A 14 -7.53 -9.20 1.11
N ASP A 15 -8.86 -9.21 1.00
CA ASP A 15 -9.78 -9.24 2.13
C ASP A 15 -9.64 -10.52 2.94
N SER A 16 -9.65 -11.68 2.27
CA SER A 16 -9.49 -12.98 2.93
C SER A 16 -8.16 -13.08 3.69
N LEU A 17 -7.06 -12.62 3.10
CA LEU A 17 -5.78 -12.57 3.79
C LEU A 17 -5.80 -11.58 4.96
N GLY A 18 -6.33 -10.37 4.77
CA GLY A 18 -6.42 -9.35 5.81
C GLY A 18 -7.24 -9.80 7.02
N GLU A 19 -8.39 -10.42 6.78
CA GLU A 19 -9.24 -11.06 7.79
C GLU A 19 -8.51 -12.17 8.56
N THR A 20 -7.80 -13.02 7.82
CA THR A 20 -7.04 -14.14 8.40
C THR A 20 -5.91 -13.62 9.29
N LEU A 21 -5.14 -12.64 8.81
CA LEU A 21 -4.07 -12.00 9.59
C LEU A 21 -4.64 -11.32 10.84
N ALA A 22 -5.75 -10.58 10.73
CA ALA A 22 -6.37 -9.93 11.89
C ALA A 22 -6.78 -10.94 12.98
N LYS A 23 -7.30 -12.10 12.59
CA LYS A 23 -7.70 -13.16 13.54
C LYS A 23 -6.49 -13.79 14.22
N LEU A 24 -5.46 -14.15 13.44
CA LEU A 24 -4.27 -14.83 13.95
C LEU A 24 -3.39 -13.92 14.83
N LEU A 25 -3.29 -12.64 14.47
CA LEU A 25 -2.34 -11.71 15.09
C LEU A 25 -2.93 -10.84 16.20
N ARG A 26 -4.26 -10.86 16.44
CA ARG A 26 -4.96 -10.00 17.42
C ARG A 26 -4.32 -9.94 18.82
N HIS A 27 -3.75 -11.06 19.27
CA HIS A 27 -3.15 -11.19 20.60
C HIS A 27 -1.63 -11.43 20.55
N GLN A 28 -1.01 -11.17 19.40
CA GLN A 28 0.41 -11.36 19.17
C GLN A 28 1.12 -10.01 19.08
N GLN A 29 2.36 -9.95 19.55
CA GLN A 29 3.25 -8.84 19.25
C GLN A 29 3.85 -9.05 17.86
N ALA A 30 3.13 -8.63 16.83
CA ALA A 30 3.52 -8.81 15.43
C ALA A 30 3.50 -7.48 14.67
N LEU A 31 4.36 -7.39 13.66
CA LEU A 31 4.36 -6.33 12.65
C LEU A 31 4.00 -6.95 11.30
N VAL A 32 2.96 -6.43 10.67
CA VAL A 32 2.61 -6.76 9.28
C VAL A 32 3.31 -5.76 8.37
N VAL A 33 4.09 -6.24 7.41
CA VAL A 33 4.80 -5.41 6.43
C VAL A 33 4.27 -5.78 5.04
N ALA A 34 3.64 -4.83 4.37
CA ALA A 34 3.35 -4.92 2.94
C ALA A 34 4.53 -4.33 2.17
N SER A 35 5.04 -5.07 1.19
CA SER A 35 6.17 -4.64 0.35
C SER A 35 5.64 -4.29 -1.04
N SER A 36 5.91 -3.07 -1.50
CA SER A 36 5.47 -2.58 -2.81
C SER A 36 6.27 -1.36 -3.25
N ASP A 37 6.55 -1.28 -4.55
CA ASP A 37 6.76 -0.02 -5.25
C ASP A 37 5.41 0.51 -5.78
N LEU A 38 5.36 1.77 -6.19
CA LEU A 38 4.16 2.43 -6.74
C LEU A 38 4.20 2.48 -8.27
N SER A 39 4.28 3.67 -8.85
CA SER A 39 4.37 3.87 -10.29
C SER A 39 5.68 3.34 -10.91
N HIS A 40 5.65 2.86 -12.16
CA HIS A 40 6.81 2.29 -12.87
C HIS A 40 7.07 2.94 -14.24
N TYR A 41 8.26 3.53 -14.39
CA TYR A 41 8.82 4.02 -15.64
C TYR A 41 8.02 5.15 -16.33
N TYR A 42 7.28 5.93 -15.54
CA TYR A 42 6.63 7.16 -15.99
C TYR A 42 7.58 8.36 -15.88
N PRO A 43 7.39 9.43 -16.68
CA PRO A 43 7.96 10.74 -16.37
C PRO A 43 7.57 11.15 -14.95
N ALA A 44 8.49 11.77 -14.22
CA ALA A 44 8.32 12.02 -12.78
C ALA A 44 7.02 12.75 -12.43
N THR A 45 6.57 13.70 -13.26
CA THR A 45 5.31 14.42 -13.04
C THR A 45 4.08 13.53 -13.12
N GLU A 46 4.09 12.50 -13.97
CA GLU A 46 2.98 11.56 -14.10
C GLU A 46 3.03 10.50 -12.99
N ALA A 47 4.24 10.02 -12.66
CA ALA A 47 4.46 9.16 -11.49
C ALA A 47 3.92 9.81 -10.22
N GLU A 48 4.29 11.07 -9.95
CA GLU A 48 3.81 11.85 -8.81
C GLU A 48 2.29 11.96 -8.77
N ARG A 49 1.63 12.17 -9.92
CA ARG A 49 0.16 12.26 -10.02
C ARG A 49 -0.53 10.94 -9.69
N LEU A 50 -0.01 9.82 -10.19
CA LEU A 50 -0.54 8.48 -9.91
C LEU A 50 -0.33 8.12 -8.43
N ASP A 51 0.86 8.39 -7.91
CA ASP A 51 1.27 8.05 -6.56
C ASP A 51 0.58 8.91 -5.50
N GLU A 52 0.17 10.15 -5.84
CA GLU A 52 -0.62 11.02 -4.96
C GLU A 52 -1.99 10.41 -4.63
N ILE A 53 -2.61 9.69 -5.57
CA ILE A 53 -3.87 8.99 -5.33
C ILE A 53 -3.68 7.90 -4.28
N VAL A 54 -2.61 7.10 -4.40
CA VAL A 54 -2.25 6.08 -3.39
C VAL A 54 -2.00 6.74 -2.04
N GLN A 55 -1.22 7.82 -2.00
CA GLN A 55 -0.97 8.59 -0.79
C GLN A 55 -2.26 9.05 -0.11
N GLN A 56 -3.22 9.55 -0.88
CA GLN A 56 -4.49 10.04 -0.34
C GLN A 56 -5.31 8.90 0.26
N ARG A 57 -5.44 7.77 -0.44
CA ARG A 57 -6.16 6.60 0.09
C ARG A 57 -5.53 6.02 1.36
N LEU A 58 -4.20 6.02 1.43
CA LEU A 58 -3.49 5.63 2.64
C LEU A 58 -3.75 6.61 3.78
N LYS A 59 -3.68 7.93 3.54
CA LYS A 59 -3.97 8.97 4.55
C LYS A 59 -5.40 8.84 5.11
N ASP A 60 -6.37 8.58 4.23
CA ASP A 60 -7.78 8.43 4.59
C ASP A 60 -8.11 7.07 5.21
N PHE A 61 -7.13 6.15 5.24
CA PHE A 61 -7.28 4.76 5.67
C PHE A 61 -8.42 4.03 4.93
N ASP A 62 -8.52 4.31 3.63
CA ASP A 62 -9.59 3.87 2.73
C ASP A 62 -9.07 2.78 1.78
N TYR A 63 -9.13 1.52 2.22
CA TYR A 63 -8.66 0.38 1.42
C TYR A 63 -9.63 -0.02 0.31
N GLU A 64 -10.93 0.28 0.46
CA GLU A 64 -11.95 0.03 -0.58
C GLU A 64 -11.71 1.00 -1.74
N GLY A 65 -11.59 2.29 -1.44
CA GLY A 65 -11.28 3.30 -2.45
C GLY A 65 -9.89 3.13 -3.08
N LEU A 66 -8.90 2.63 -2.33
CA LEU A 66 -7.62 2.23 -2.92
C LEU A 66 -7.80 1.13 -3.96
N TRP A 67 -8.53 0.07 -3.61
CA TRP A 67 -8.77 -1.03 -4.54
C TRP A 67 -9.55 -0.58 -5.78
N ASP A 68 -10.59 0.24 -5.60
CA ASP A 68 -11.38 0.80 -6.70
C ASP A 68 -10.51 1.61 -7.66
N ASP A 69 -9.61 2.46 -7.15
CA ASP A 69 -8.71 3.27 -8.00
C ASP A 69 -7.68 2.40 -8.74
N ILE A 70 -7.23 1.28 -8.16
CA ILE A 70 -6.38 0.30 -8.84
C ILE A 70 -7.14 -0.40 -9.98
N GLU A 71 -8.34 -0.91 -9.72
CA GLU A 71 -9.17 -1.59 -10.73
C GLU A 71 -9.54 -0.65 -11.89
N LEU A 72 -9.83 0.61 -11.58
CA LEU A 72 -10.11 1.65 -12.56
C LEU A 72 -8.85 2.21 -13.24
N ARG A 73 -7.66 1.71 -12.90
CA ARG A 73 -6.35 2.13 -13.43
C ARG A 73 -6.08 3.63 -13.25
N ARG A 74 -6.53 4.19 -12.13
CA ARG A 74 -6.29 5.59 -11.76
C ARG A 74 -4.96 5.76 -11.03
N CYS A 75 -4.49 4.71 -10.37
CA CYS A 75 -3.17 4.60 -9.76
C CYS A 75 -2.64 3.18 -9.92
N GLU A 76 -1.42 2.93 -9.46
CA GLU A 76 -0.80 1.59 -9.50
C GLU A 76 0.11 1.35 -8.30
N ALA A 77 0.25 0.08 -7.94
CA ALA A 77 1.22 -0.41 -6.97
C ALA A 77 1.47 -1.90 -7.25
N CYS A 78 2.72 -2.33 -7.34
CA CYS A 78 3.03 -3.73 -7.68
C CYS A 78 2.56 -4.73 -6.60
N GLY A 79 2.37 -4.24 -5.37
CA GLY A 79 1.85 -4.94 -4.21
C GLY A 79 0.53 -4.35 -3.69
N ALA A 80 -0.36 -3.92 -4.58
CA ALA A 80 -1.69 -3.40 -4.22
C ALA A 80 -2.47 -4.36 -3.31
N GLY A 81 -2.50 -5.66 -3.63
CA GLY A 81 -3.17 -6.68 -2.82
C GLY A 81 -2.57 -6.81 -1.40
N PRO A 82 -1.25 -6.99 -1.25
CA PRO A 82 -0.59 -6.94 0.05
C PRO A 82 -0.83 -5.65 0.85
N ILE A 83 -0.85 -4.47 0.20
CA ILE A 83 -1.18 -3.20 0.86
C ILE A 83 -2.60 -3.23 1.40
N VAL A 84 -3.59 -3.59 0.58
CA VAL A 84 -5.00 -3.68 0.97
C VAL A 84 -5.20 -4.70 2.11
N ALA A 85 -4.58 -5.88 2.02
CA ALA A 85 -4.62 -6.89 3.07
C ALA A 85 -4.04 -6.36 4.40
N ALA A 86 -2.93 -5.62 4.37
CA ALA A 86 -2.34 -5.02 5.55
C ALA A 86 -3.23 -3.92 6.16
N MET A 87 -3.87 -3.10 5.33
CA MET A 87 -4.84 -2.08 5.78
C MET A 87 -6.05 -2.73 6.48
N ILE A 88 -6.63 -3.75 5.86
CA ILE A 88 -7.77 -4.51 6.42
C ILE A 88 -7.38 -5.14 7.75
N ALA A 89 -6.22 -5.81 7.79
CA ALA A 89 -5.72 -6.44 9.00
C ALA A 89 -5.53 -5.42 10.14
N ALA A 90 -4.86 -4.30 9.85
CA ALA A 90 -4.62 -3.24 10.83
C ALA A 90 -5.93 -2.67 11.38
N LYS A 91 -6.89 -2.33 10.51
CA LYS A 91 -8.19 -1.80 10.92
C LYS A 91 -8.95 -2.77 11.82
N LYS A 92 -8.99 -4.07 11.47
CA LYS A 92 -9.65 -5.12 12.26
C LYS A 92 -8.96 -5.46 13.58
N MET A 93 -7.66 -5.18 13.69
CA MET A 93 -6.90 -5.24 14.93
C MET A 93 -7.04 -3.96 15.79
N GLY A 94 -7.78 -2.95 15.31
CA GLY A 94 -8.12 -1.75 16.06
C GLY A 94 -7.24 -0.54 15.78
N ALA A 95 -6.44 -0.55 14.70
CA ALA A 95 -5.83 0.67 14.20
C ALA A 95 -6.91 1.66 13.77
N ASN A 96 -6.74 2.93 14.15
CA ASN A 96 -7.67 4.02 13.87
C ASN A 96 -6.98 5.27 13.31
N LYS A 97 -5.66 5.21 13.14
CA LYS A 97 -4.85 6.25 12.51
C LYS A 97 -4.02 5.65 11.39
N SER A 98 -3.77 6.47 10.38
CA SER A 98 -2.85 6.20 9.29
C SER A 98 -1.94 7.41 9.09
N SER A 99 -0.71 7.18 8.66
CA SER A 99 0.22 8.25 8.31
C SER A 99 1.11 7.81 7.16
N VAL A 100 1.16 8.63 6.11
CA VAL A 100 2.22 8.58 5.11
C VAL A 100 3.44 9.26 5.71
N LEU A 101 4.52 8.50 5.87
CA LEU A 101 5.76 8.93 6.52
C LEU A 101 6.71 9.59 5.53
N MET A 102 6.80 9.04 4.32
CA MET A 102 7.68 9.54 3.27
C MET A 102 7.21 9.08 1.90
N TYR A 103 7.39 9.95 0.91
CA TYR A 103 7.26 9.64 -0.51
C TYR A 103 8.50 10.16 -1.25
N ARG A 104 9.03 9.34 -2.16
CA ARG A 104 10.18 9.62 -3.04
C ARG A 104 10.02 8.86 -4.34
N HIS A 105 10.83 9.17 -5.34
CA HIS A 105 10.97 8.34 -6.53
C HIS A 105 12.44 8.18 -6.93
N SER A 106 12.78 7.21 -7.79
CA SER A 106 14.17 6.93 -8.20
C SER A 106 14.92 8.14 -8.80
N GLY A 107 14.22 9.07 -9.44
CA GLY A 107 14.78 10.33 -9.93
C GLY A 107 15.36 11.25 -8.86
N ASP A 108 14.97 11.11 -7.58
CA ASP A 108 15.52 11.91 -6.48
C ASP A 108 16.98 11.55 -6.17
N VAL A 109 17.40 10.35 -6.57
CA VAL A 109 18.77 9.84 -6.38
C VAL A 109 19.56 9.96 -7.69
N THR A 110 18.95 9.61 -8.82
CA THR A 110 19.66 9.51 -10.11
C THR A 110 19.73 10.84 -10.86
N GLY A 111 18.81 11.77 -10.60
CA GLY A 111 18.62 12.98 -11.40
C GLY A 111 17.89 12.76 -12.72
N ASP A 112 17.68 11.51 -13.15
CA ASP A 112 16.87 11.18 -14.32
C ASP A 112 15.39 11.14 -13.92
N ARG A 113 14.61 12.05 -14.49
CA ARG A 113 13.17 12.22 -14.24
C ARG A 113 12.31 11.80 -15.44
N THR A 114 12.90 11.18 -16.46
CA THR A 114 12.18 10.77 -17.68
C THR A 114 11.43 9.45 -17.53
N ALA A 115 11.92 8.57 -16.66
CA ALA A 115 11.30 7.30 -16.31
C ALA A 115 11.69 6.91 -14.87
N VAL A 116 10.78 7.08 -13.91
CA VAL A 116 11.06 6.86 -12.48
C VAL A 116 10.23 5.71 -11.90
N VAL A 117 10.64 5.20 -10.74
CA VAL A 117 9.85 4.28 -9.91
C VAL A 117 9.48 5.00 -8.61
N GLY A 118 8.20 4.96 -8.24
CA GLY A 118 7.65 5.59 -7.03
C GLY A 118 7.83 4.74 -5.76
N TYR A 119 8.18 5.39 -4.65
CA TYR A 119 8.42 4.76 -3.35
C TYR A 119 7.67 5.48 -2.24
N LEU A 120 7.04 4.71 -1.36
CA LEU A 120 6.29 5.26 -0.23
C LEU A 120 6.43 4.43 1.03
N ALA A 121 6.52 5.11 2.17
CA ALA A 121 6.38 4.51 3.49
C ALA A 121 5.12 5.03 4.19
N ALA A 122 4.30 4.13 4.73
CA ALA A 122 3.14 4.46 5.55
C ALA A 122 3.03 3.55 6.78
N ALA A 123 2.35 4.03 7.81
CA ALA A 123 2.09 3.30 9.04
C ALA A 123 0.62 3.41 9.46
N PHE A 124 0.04 2.27 9.83
CA PHE A 124 -1.29 2.14 10.42
C PHE A 124 -1.16 1.76 11.88
N TYR A 125 -1.81 2.52 12.77
CA TYR A 125 -1.61 2.35 14.21
C TYR A 125 -2.85 2.73 15.00
N LYS A 126 -2.89 2.26 16.26
CA LYS A 126 -3.86 2.70 17.25
C LYS A 126 -3.29 3.91 17.98
N GLY A 127 -4.03 5.01 17.96
CA GLY A 127 -3.61 6.28 18.55
C GLY A 127 -4.40 6.72 19.76
#